data_AF-A0A2W7AES2-F1
#
_entry.id   AF-A0A2W7AES2-F1
#
_cell.length_a   1.000
_cell.length_b   1.000
_cell.length_c   1.000
_cell.angle_alpha   90.00
_cell.angle_beta   90.00
_cell.angle_gamma   90.00
#
_symmetry.space_group_name_H-M   'P 1'
#
loop_
_entity.id
_entity.type
_entity.pdbx_description
1 polymer ?
#
loop_
_entity_poly.entity_id
_entity_poly.type
_entity_poly.pdbx_seq_one_letter_code
_entity_poly.pdbx_strand_id
1 'polypeptide(L)'
;MRVLKTVDGLRRYLAQEHGKAIAAEEAPAMGLVPTMGSLHQGHLSLIERARRENALALVSIFVNPLQFGPQEDLARYPHTPEQDLHLCQQAGVDAVFMPTPEVFYGHRAPLATDITQVIPPRGMLAALCGPHRPGHFEGVTTAVTKLLSLVAPSRAYFGYKDAQQLAILKRLAKDLNLPGKIVGCPIVREASGLALSSRNVYLSATERQQAAALYRGLMAAQDHFKAGERHCSALVAAVRQELAQSSALRPQYVEVVHPETLLPLDSIETLGMLAVAAHLGDTRLIDNVLLRDRQPIVAIDGPAGAGKSTVARQVAQRLGLLYLDSGAMYRAVTWLALERGVDVQDEVAIAELVQDCDLHLTASGDDPAFAAYPSRIWLNGQEVTQLIRSPGVTAQVSVVAAQPTVRETLLQQQQQYGVTGGVVMEGRDIGTEVFPQAELKIFLTASVAERARRRQRDLAAQQQSPVDLRELEQAIDERDRKDSSRRVAPLRQADDAIKLITDGLSIEGVVEEIVALYRERMER
;
A
#
# COMPACT_ATOMS: atom_id res chain seq x y z
N MET A 1 15.71 11.63 18.90
CA MET A 1 16.01 10.23 18.56
C MET A 1 16.63 9.51 19.76
N ARG A 2 16.05 8.38 20.19
CA ARG A 2 16.62 7.51 21.26
C ARG A 2 17.26 6.26 20.65
N VAL A 3 18.43 5.85 21.13
CA VAL A 3 19.09 4.59 20.69
C VAL A 3 18.87 3.51 21.74
N LEU A 4 18.28 2.40 21.32
CA LEU A 4 17.85 1.28 22.17
C LEU A 4 18.64 0.04 21.78
N LYS A 5 19.44 -0.49 22.70
CA LYS A 5 20.32 -1.65 22.45
C LYS A 5 19.81 -2.95 23.08
N THR A 6 18.77 -2.89 23.91
CA THR A 6 18.21 -4.04 24.63
C THR A 6 16.72 -4.20 24.37
N VAL A 7 16.24 -5.45 24.43
CA VAL A 7 14.81 -5.77 24.29
C VAL A 7 13.99 -5.08 25.38
N ASP A 8 14.47 -5.08 26.63
CA ASP A 8 13.77 -4.40 27.73
C ASP A 8 13.78 -2.87 27.58
N GLY A 9 14.86 -2.30 27.04
CA GLY A 9 14.92 -0.89 26.70
C GLY A 9 13.87 -0.53 25.66
N LEU A 10 13.74 -1.35 24.61
CA LEU A 10 12.70 -1.20 23.59
C LEU A 10 11.30 -1.29 24.20
N ARG A 11 11.01 -2.35 24.97
CA ARG A 11 9.70 -2.54 25.61
C ARG A 11 9.30 -1.36 26.50
N ARG A 12 10.23 -0.84 27.32
CA ARG A 12 9.96 0.32 28.18
C ARG A 12 9.70 1.60 27.38
N TYR A 13 10.46 1.81 26.30
CA TYR A 13 10.22 2.94 25.40
C TYR A 13 8.83 2.85 24.77
N LEU A 14 8.46 1.69 24.22
CA LEU A 14 7.15 1.47 23.60
C LEU A 14 6.00 1.64 24.59
N ALA A 15 6.12 1.09 25.81
CA ALA A 15 5.12 1.27 26.87
C ALA A 15 4.96 2.74 27.27
N GLN A 16 6.06 3.50 27.33
CA GLN A 16 6.02 4.93 27.63
C GLN A 16 5.29 5.72 26.52
N GLU A 17 5.61 5.47 25.26
CA GLU A 17 4.96 6.17 24.14
C GLU A 17 3.48 5.76 23.99
N HIS A 18 3.15 4.49 24.23
CA HIS A 18 1.77 4.02 24.28
C HIS A 18 0.96 4.71 25.39
N GLY A 19 1.52 4.84 26.58
CA GLY A 19 0.90 5.55 27.69
C GLY A 19 0.67 7.03 27.42
N LYS A 20 1.61 7.71 26.72
CA LYS A 20 1.43 9.09 26.27
C LYS A 20 0.29 9.22 25.26
N ALA A 21 0.21 8.31 24.29
CA ALA A 21 -0.86 8.33 23.28
C ALA A 21 -2.23 8.16 23.93
N ILE A 22 -2.39 7.19 24.85
CA ILE A 22 -3.62 7.01 25.63
C ILE A 22 -3.99 8.30 26.39
N ALA A 23 -3.02 8.91 27.08
CA ALA A 23 -3.27 10.13 27.85
C ALA A 23 -3.65 11.34 26.98
N ALA A 24 -3.24 11.36 25.71
CA ALA A 24 -3.60 12.40 24.75
C ALA A 24 -4.89 12.09 23.96
N GLU A 25 -5.57 10.96 24.26
CA GLU A 25 -6.67 10.42 23.46
C GLU A 25 -6.29 10.22 21.97
N GLU A 26 -5.00 10.03 21.72
CA GLU A 26 -4.43 9.79 20.41
C GLU A 26 -4.17 8.29 20.21
N ALA A 27 -4.27 7.84 18.96
CA ALA A 27 -3.86 6.49 18.64
C ALA A 27 -2.33 6.40 18.60
N PRO A 28 -1.71 5.41 19.28
CA PRO A 28 -0.28 5.16 19.16
C PRO A 28 0.00 4.65 17.74
N ALA A 29 0.37 5.58 16.85
CA ALA A 29 0.72 5.27 15.46
C ALA A 29 2.25 5.20 15.35
N MET A 30 2.78 3.97 15.38
CA MET A 30 4.21 3.72 15.19
C MET A 30 4.48 3.07 13.84
N GLY A 31 5.29 3.75 13.03
CA GLY A 31 5.87 3.21 11.80
C GLY A 31 7.18 2.48 12.12
N LEU A 32 7.35 1.26 11.63
CA LEU A 32 8.57 0.48 11.77
C LEU A 32 9.29 0.36 10.42
N VAL A 33 10.60 0.63 10.38
CA VAL A 33 11.45 0.37 9.22
C VAL A 33 12.54 -0.63 9.61
N PRO A 34 12.38 -1.92 9.28
CA PRO A 34 13.41 -2.91 9.52
C PRO A 34 14.54 -2.82 8.50
N THR A 35 15.79 -2.72 8.97
CA THR A 35 16.98 -2.66 8.13
C THR A 35 18.14 -3.48 8.73
N MET A 36 19.14 -3.77 7.90
CA MET A 36 20.42 -4.31 8.36
C MET A 36 21.51 -3.23 8.56
N GLY A 37 21.16 -1.95 8.48
CA GLY A 37 22.13 -0.84 8.48
C GLY A 37 22.78 -0.59 7.12
N SER A 38 23.84 0.22 7.11
CA SER A 38 24.44 0.79 5.89
C SER A 38 23.38 1.48 5.03
N LEU A 39 22.76 2.50 5.63
CA LEU A 39 21.60 3.18 5.09
C LEU A 39 21.96 3.97 3.83
N HIS A 40 20.99 4.09 2.93
CA HIS A 40 21.10 4.78 1.65
C HIS A 40 19.77 5.41 1.28
N GLN A 41 19.67 6.12 0.15
CA GLN A 41 18.44 6.83 -0.25
C GLN A 41 17.21 5.91 -0.34
N GLY A 42 17.39 4.65 -0.77
CA GLY A 42 16.31 3.65 -0.69
C GLY A 42 15.78 3.36 0.72
N HIS A 43 16.61 3.44 1.77
CA HIS A 43 16.16 3.33 3.16
C HIS A 43 15.53 4.63 3.66
N LEU A 44 16.10 5.78 3.28
CA LEU A 44 15.56 7.10 3.63
C LEU A 44 14.14 7.28 3.10
N SER A 45 13.83 6.83 1.88
CA SER A 45 12.46 6.88 1.36
C SER A 45 11.46 6.06 2.19
N LEU A 46 11.89 4.94 2.80
CA LEU A 46 11.05 4.17 3.74
C LEU A 46 10.82 4.98 5.03
N ILE A 47 11.87 5.59 5.56
CA ILE A 47 11.82 6.38 6.80
C ILE A 47 10.93 7.62 6.62
N GLU A 48 11.09 8.34 5.52
CA GLU A 48 10.29 9.51 5.17
C GLU A 48 8.80 9.14 5.06
N ARG A 49 8.49 8.03 4.41
CA ARG A 49 7.11 7.54 4.33
C ARG A 49 6.58 7.12 5.71
N ALA A 50 7.38 6.42 6.50
CA ALA A 50 7.02 6.04 7.87
C ALA A 50 6.73 7.26 8.75
N ARG A 51 7.54 8.32 8.68
CA ARG A 51 7.34 9.57 9.40
C ARG A 51 6.11 10.35 8.95
N ARG A 52 5.75 10.28 7.67
CA ARG A 52 4.57 10.97 7.11
C ARG A 52 3.25 10.30 7.50
N GLU A 53 3.27 8.98 7.60
CA GLU A 53 2.06 8.18 7.81
C GLU A 53 1.81 7.82 9.29
N ASN A 54 2.77 8.10 10.18
CA ASN A 54 2.72 7.72 11.60
C ASN A 54 3.21 8.86 12.51
N ALA A 55 2.71 8.89 13.75
CA ALA A 55 3.13 9.88 14.73
C ALA A 55 4.60 9.66 15.15
N LEU A 56 5.00 8.40 15.27
CA LEU A 56 6.36 7.98 15.62
C LEU A 56 6.93 7.07 14.53
N ALA A 57 8.24 7.18 14.27
CA ALA A 57 9.00 6.23 13.45
C ALA A 57 10.11 5.58 14.27
N LEU A 58 10.16 4.26 14.19
CA LEU A 58 11.20 3.42 14.74
C LEU A 58 11.96 2.72 13.62
N VAL A 59 13.28 2.81 13.62
CA VAL A 59 14.14 2.07 12.69
C VAL A 59 14.82 0.95 13.47
N SER A 60 14.78 -0.29 12.96
CA SER A 60 15.68 -1.33 13.47
C SER A 60 16.91 -1.45 12.60
N ILE A 61 18.08 -1.48 13.21
CA ILE A 61 19.36 -1.75 12.55
C ILE A 61 19.92 -3.03 13.15
N PHE A 62 19.77 -4.13 12.41
CA PHE A 62 20.16 -5.44 12.88
C PHE A 62 20.62 -6.32 11.72
N VAL A 63 21.93 -6.61 11.67
CA VAL A 63 22.48 -7.62 10.75
C VAL A 63 22.12 -8.99 11.31
N ASN A 64 21.04 -9.56 10.77
CA ASN A 64 20.52 -10.84 11.22
C ASN A 64 21.40 -12.00 10.73
N PRO A 65 22.12 -12.75 11.58
CA PRO A 65 22.97 -13.85 11.11
C PRO A 65 22.18 -15.02 10.50
N LEU A 66 20.92 -15.24 10.91
CA LEU A 66 20.14 -16.39 10.46
C LEU A 66 19.77 -16.35 8.97
N GLN A 67 19.78 -15.16 8.36
CA GLN A 67 19.44 -15.00 6.95
C GLN A 67 20.66 -15.04 6.02
N PHE A 68 21.85 -15.37 6.54
CA PHE A 68 23.07 -15.53 5.75
C PHE A 68 23.49 -16.99 5.68
N GLY A 69 23.73 -17.47 4.46
CA GLY A 69 24.35 -18.78 4.26
C GLY A 69 25.84 -18.79 4.65
N PRO A 70 26.46 -19.98 4.86
CA PRO A 70 27.87 -20.08 5.27
C PRO A 70 28.87 -19.43 4.30
N GLN A 71 28.52 -19.36 3.00
CA GLN A 71 29.34 -18.77 1.94
C GLN A 71 28.91 -17.33 1.58
N GLU A 72 27.93 -16.77 2.29
CA GLU A 72 27.47 -15.41 2.05
C GLU A 72 28.33 -14.37 2.78
N ASP A 73 27.99 -13.10 2.62
CA ASP A 73 28.83 -11.96 2.98
C ASP A 73 28.66 -11.48 4.41
N LEU A 74 28.19 -12.32 5.36
CA LEU A 74 27.94 -11.89 6.76
C LEU A 74 29.16 -11.21 7.39
N ALA A 75 30.35 -11.80 7.25
CA ALA A 75 31.58 -11.26 7.82
C ALA A 75 32.07 -9.97 7.16
N ARG A 76 31.60 -9.67 5.93
CA ARG A 76 32.00 -8.50 5.14
C ARG A 76 30.87 -7.48 5.00
N TYR A 77 29.68 -7.75 5.54
CA TYR A 77 28.50 -6.91 5.38
C TYR A 77 28.81 -5.49 5.89
N PRO A 78 28.44 -4.42 5.15
CA PRO A 78 28.89 -3.08 5.50
C PRO A 78 28.28 -2.66 6.84
N HIS A 79 29.11 -2.13 7.74
CA HIS A 79 28.71 -1.78 9.09
C HIS A 79 29.16 -0.35 9.43
N THR A 80 28.22 0.60 9.37
CA THR A 80 28.47 2.05 9.50
C THR A 80 27.52 2.70 10.52
N PRO A 81 27.52 2.27 11.80
CA PRO A 81 26.50 2.65 12.77
C PRO A 81 26.44 4.16 13.03
N GLU A 82 27.57 4.86 13.04
CA GLU A 82 27.60 6.32 13.26
C GLU A 82 26.91 7.09 12.12
N GLN A 83 27.18 6.71 10.87
CA GLN A 83 26.55 7.28 9.69
C GLN A 83 25.05 6.95 9.67
N ASP A 84 24.68 5.70 9.96
CA ASP A 84 23.28 5.28 9.99
C ASP A 84 22.48 6.06 11.03
N LEU A 85 23.03 6.24 12.24
CA LEU A 85 22.41 7.04 13.29
C LEU A 85 22.28 8.51 12.89
N HIS A 86 23.28 9.08 12.23
CA HIS A 86 23.20 10.45 11.72
C HIS A 86 22.08 10.62 10.70
N LEU A 87 21.97 9.69 9.75
CA LEU A 87 20.90 9.68 8.73
C LEU A 87 19.52 9.52 9.37
N CYS A 88 19.36 8.61 10.33
CA CYS A 88 18.11 8.46 11.09
C CYS A 88 17.74 9.77 11.82
N GLN A 89 18.71 10.44 12.44
CA GLN A 89 18.47 11.70 13.14
C GLN A 89 18.00 12.80 12.19
N GLN A 90 18.66 12.95 11.04
CA GLN A 90 18.29 13.94 10.01
C GLN A 90 16.89 13.67 9.43
N ALA A 91 16.54 12.40 9.24
CA ALA A 91 15.22 11.99 8.76
C ALA A 91 14.11 12.06 9.82
N GLY A 92 14.41 12.52 11.04
CA GLY A 92 13.43 12.72 12.10
C GLY A 92 12.98 11.43 12.81
N VAL A 93 13.80 10.38 12.82
CA VAL A 93 13.48 9.12 13.52
C VAL A 93 13.39 9.34 15.04
N ASP A 94 12.35 8.79 15.65
CA ASP A 94 12.09 8.94 17.08
C ASP A 94 12.94 7.98 17.91
N ALA A 95 13.10 6.73 17.44
CA ALA A 95 13.96 5.74 18.06
C ALA A 95 14.63 4.80 17.06
N VAL A 96 15.84 4.36 17.41
CA VAL A 96 16.58 3.33 16.68
C VAL A 96 16.79 2.13 17.61
N PHE A 97 16.32 0.95 17.18
CA PHE A 97 16.60 -0.31 17.87
C PHE A 97 17.78 -1.01 17.21
N MET A 98 18.91 -1.11 17.92
CA MET A 98 20.17 -1.63 17.40
C MET A 98 20.75 -2.68 18.36
N PRO A 99 20.13 -3.88 18.45
CA PRO A 99 20.58 -4.96 19.32
C PRO A 99 21.76 -5.73 18.71
N THR A 100 22.52 -6.43 19.55
CA THR A 100 23.42 -7.50 19.10
C THR A 100 22.63 -8.79 18.84
N PRO A 101 23.16 -9.77 18.09
CA PRO A 101 22.50 -11.06 17.93
C PRO A 101 22.24 -11.78 19.25
N GLU A 102 23.16 -11.70 20.22
CA GLU A 102 22.98 -12.26 21.55
C GLU A 102 21.78 -11.63 22.27
N VAL A 103 21.66 -10.31 22.23
CA VAL A 103 20.54 -9.60 22.85
C VAL A 103 19.23 -9.85 22.10
N PHE A 104 19.26 -9.88 20.77
CA PHE A 104 18.07 -10.07 19.96
C PHE A 104 17.51 -11.48 20.09
N TYR A 105 18.36 -12.51 20.09
CA TYR A 105 17.93 -13.90 20.14
C TYR A 105 17.91 -14.50 21.55
N GLY A 106 18.67 -13.96 22.50
CA GLY A 106 18.79 -14.50 23.86
C GLY A 106 19.78 -15.65 23.99
N HIS A 107 20.60 -15.91 22.96
CA HIS A 107 21.60 -16.98 22.91
C HIS A 107 22.98 -16.42 22.55
N ARG A 108 24.03 -16.89 23.21
CA ARG A 108 25.41 -16.62 22.78
C ARG A 108 25.67 -17.33 21.45
N ALA A 109 26.03 -16.58 20.41
CA ALA A 109 26.25 -17.07 19.04
C ALA A 109 25.02 -17.84 18.47
N PRO A 110 23.92 -17.13 18.19
CA PRO A 110 22.66 -17.75 17.77
C PRO A 110 22.82 -18.55 16.46
N LEU A 111 22.58 -19.87 16.54
CA LEU A 111 22.47 -20.75 15.38
C LEU A 111 21.01 -21.06 15.08
N ALA A 112 20.73 -21.35 13.81
CA ALA A 112 19.41 -21.75 13.35
C ALA A 112 18.83 -22.95 14.16
N THR A 113 19.67 -23.90 14.57
CA THR A 113 19.27 -25.07 15.35
C THR A 113 18.83 -24.77 16.77
N ASP A 114 19.26 -23.64 17.33
CA ASP A 114 19.10 -23.32 18.75
C ASP A 114 17.95 -22.34 19.00
N ILE A 115 17.29 -21.88 17.94
CA ILE A 115 16.29 -20.82 17.96
C ILE A 115 15.01 -21.33 17.32
N THR A 116 13.86 -21.00 17.91
CA THR A 116 12.56 -21.21 17.26
C THR A 116 12.49 -20.43 15.96
N GLN A 117 12.27 -21.14 14.86
CA GLN A 117 12.15 -20.55 13.53
C GLN A 117 10.69 -20.44 13.08
N VAL A 118 10.44 -19.47 12.23
CA VAL A 118 9.22 -19.36 11.45
C VAL A 118 9.55 -19.76 10.02
N ILE A 119 8.76 -20.65 9.43
CA ILE A 119 9.02 -21.22 8.11
C ILE A 119 7.90 -20.78 7.18
N PRO A 120 8.18 -20.05 6.08
CA PRO A 120 7.15 -19.65 5.13
C PRO A 120 6.67 -20.84 4.28
N PRO A 121 5.51 -20.72 3.60
CA PRO A 121 4.99 -21.78 2.75
C PRO A 121 6.00 -22.21 1.67
N ARG A 122 6.20 -23.53 1.51
CA ARG A 122 7.20 -24.09 0.57
C ARG A 122 7.06 -23.56 -0.86
N GLY A 123 5.83 -23.37 -1.34
CA GLY A 123 5.57 -22.84 -2.68
C GLY A 123 6.19 -21.46 -2.92
N MET A 124 6.29 -20.61 -1.88
CA MET A 124 6.89 -19.27 -1.96
C MET A 124 8.42 -19.29 -1.99
N LEU A 125 9.02 -20.44 -1.66
CA LEU A 125 10.47 -20.68 -1.65
C LEU A 125 10.94 -21.46 -2.89
N ALA A 126 10.03 -21.93 -3.73
CA ALA A 126 10.35 -22.80 -4.86
C ALA A 126 10.99 -22.08 -6.06
N ALA A 127 10.92 -20.74 -6.09
CA ALA A 127 11.41 -19.90 -7.18
C ALA A 127 12.29 -18.74 -6.66
N LEU A 128 12.89 -17.99 -7.58
CA LEU A 128 13.66 -16.76 -7.31
C LEU A 128 14.81 -17.01 -6.32
N CYS A 129 14.95 -16.17 -5.27
CA CYS A 129 16.05 -16.31 -4.31
C CYS A 129 15.98 -17.58 -3.47
N GLY A 130 14.82 -18.24 -3.36
CA GLY A 130 14.61 -19.38 -2.47
C GLY A 130 15.57 -20.54 -2.75
N PRO A 131 15.59 -21.12 -3.96
CA PRO A 131 16.50 -22.22 -4.31
C PRO A 131 17.98 -21.84 -4.23
N HIS A 132 18.31 -20.56 -4.38
CA HIS A 132 19.69 -20.08 -4.41
C HIS A 132 20.22 -19.63 -3.04
N ARG A 133 19.35 -19.47 -2.04
CA ARG A 133 19.71 -19.01 -0.70
C ARG A 133 18.99 -19.85 0.36
N PRO A 134 19.32 -21.14 0.51
CA PRO A 134 18.67 -22.02 1.48
C PRO A 134 18.75 -21.46 2.91
N GLY A 135 17.64 -21.47 3.66
CA GLY A 135 17.56 -20.93 5.01
C GLY A 135 17.41 -19.40 5.10
N HIS A 136 17.58 -18.67 3.99
CA HIS A 136 17.52 -17.20 4.01
C HIS A 136 16.17 -16.67 4.50
N PHE A 137 15.07 -17.18 3.94
CA PHE A 137 13.74 -16.68 4.23
C PHE A 137 13.20 -17.15 5.58
N GLU A 138 13.64 -18.31 6.06
CA GLU A 138 13.42 -18.76 7.44
C GLU A 138 14.09 -17.80 8.41
N GLY A 139 15.34 -17.40 8.14
CA GLY A 139 16.04 -16.37 8.90
C GLY A 139 15.33 -15.03 8.90
N VAL A 140 14.87 -14.57 7.74
CA VAL A 140 14.11 -13.31 7.58
C VAL A 140 12.78 -13.36 8.35
N THR A 141 11.95 -14.37 8.09
CA THR A 141 10.61 -14.46 8.70
C THR A 141 10.69 -14.65 10.21
N THR A 142 11.70 -15.37 10.72
CA THR A 142 11.96 -15.48 12.16
C THR A 142 12.29 -14.12 12.79
N ALA A 143 13.24 -13.38 12.21
CA ALA A 143 13.64 -12.07 12.73
C ALA A 143 12.51 -11.04 12.65
N VAL A 144 11.80 -10.98 11.52
CA VAL A 144 10.70 -10.04 11.32
C VAL A 144 9.50 -10.39 12.20
N THR A 145 9.15 -11.67 12.38
CA THR A 145 8.09 -12.08 13.32
C THR A 145 8.41 -11.61 14.73
N LYS A 146 9.65 -11.81 15.19
CA LYS A 146 10.10 -11.34 16.51
C LYS A 146 10.02 -9.82 16.62
N LEU A 147 10.47 -9.09 15.60
CA LEU A 147 10.45 -7.64 15.61
C LEU A 147 9.02 -7.06 15.60
N LEU A 148 8.12 -7.60 14.77
CA LEU A 148 6.71 -7.20 14.74
C LEU A 148 6.03 -7.50 16.07
N SER A 149 6.31 -8.65 16.67
CA SER A 149 5.76 -9.02 18.00
C SER A 149 6.28 -8.12 19.12
N LEU A 150 7.54 -7.67 19.04
CA LEU A 150 8.14 -6.77 20.03
C LEU A 150 7.64 -5.33 19.90
N VAL A 151 7.49 -4.84 18.67
CA VAL A 151 7.16 -3.44 18.38
C VAL A 151 5.66 -3.20 18.30
N ALA A 152 4.89 -4.18 17.83
CA ALA A 152 3.47 -4.06 17.49
C ALA A 152 3.16 -2.77 16.72
N PRO A 153 3.84 -2.52 15.57
CA PRO A 153 3.69 -1.27 14.84
C PRO A 153 2.30 -1.17 14.19
N SER A 154 1.85 0.04 13.88
CA SER A 154 0.67 0.23 13.03
C SER A 154 0.98 -0.11 11.58
N ARG A 155 2.19 0.23 11.13
CA ARG A 155 2.69 -0.03 9.77
C ARG A 155 4.17 -0.41 9.82
N ALA A 156 4.56 -1.39 9.01
CA ALA A 156 5.96 -1.77 8.80
C ALA A 156 6.33 -1.64 7.32
N TYR A 157 7.41 -0.93 7.02
CA TYR A 157 7.77 -0.50 5.66
C TYR A 157 8.93 -1.32 5.10
N PHE A 158 8.75 -1.84 3.89
CA PHE A 158 9.74 -2.66 3.19
C PHE A 158 9.83 -2.25 1.71
N GLY A 159 11.02 -2.31 1.13
CA GLY A 159 11.24 -1.94 -0.26
C GLY A 159 10.84 -3.03 -1.25
N TYR A 160 10.27 -2.65 -2.40
CA TYR A 160 9.95 -3.56 -3.51
C TYR A 160 11.20 -4.17 -4.18
N LYS A 161 12.41 -3.69 -3.88
CA LYS A 161 13.65 -4.27 -4.41
C LYS A 161 13.77 -5.75 -4.02
N ASP A 162 13.41 -6.08 -2.79
CA ASP A 162 13.35 -7.44 -2.26
C ASP A 162 11.91 -7.97 -2.38
N ALA A 163 11.34 -7.98 -3.58
CA ALA A 163 9.91 -8.26 -3.79
C ALA A 163 9.46 -9.64 -3.29
N GLN A 164 10.29 -10.68 -3.44
CA GLN A 164 10.00 -12.01 -2.87
C GLN A 164 9.90 -11.96 -1.34
N GLN A 165 10.80 -11.22 -0.68
CA GLN A 165 10.74 -10.99 0.77
C GLN A 165 9.43 -10.31 1.15
N LEU A 166 9.07 -9.22 0.45
CA LEU A 166 7.84 -8.49 0.74
C LEU A 166 6.59 -9.37 0.58
N ALA A 167 6.50 -10.18 -0.47
CA ALA A 167 5.38 -11.11 -0.66
C ALA A 167 5.30 -12.14 0.47
N ILE A 168 6.44 -12.73 0.85
CA ILE A 168 6.54 -13.66 1.99
C ILE A 168 6.12 -12.99 3.30
N LEU A 169 6.56 -11.75 3.56
CA LEU A 169 6.21 -11.04 4.78
C LEU A 169 4.74 -10.63 4.85
N LYS A 170 4.14 -10.27 3.71
CA LYS A 170 2.69 -10.05 3.62
C LYS A 170 1.91 -11.33 3.94
N ARG A 171 2.34 -12.47 3.37
CA ARG A 171 1.73 -13.78 3.65
C ARG A 171 1.89 -14.17 5.12
N LEU A 172 3.09 -14.01 5.67
CA LEU A 172 3.41 -14.24 7.08
C LEU A 172 2.50 -13.43 8.01
N ALA A 173 2.38 -12.13 7.77
CA ALA A 173 1.56 -11.26 8.61
C ALA A 173 0.08 -11.67 8.58
N LYS A 174 -0.43 -12.04 7.40
CA LYS A 174 -1.79 -12.55 7.23
C LYS A 174 -2.00 -13.89 7.94
N ASP A 175 -1.14 -14.88 7.67
CA ASP A 175 -1.31 -16.25 8.18
C ASP A 175 -1.19 -16.32 9.70
N LEU A 176 -0.37 -15.47 10.32
CA LEU A 176 -0.14 -15.45 11.77
C LEU A 176 -0.88 -14.33 12.51
N ASN A 177 -1.74 -13.56 11.82
CA ASN A 177 -2.43 -12.39 12.38
C ASN A 177 -1.47 -11.44 13.11
N LEU A 178 -0.30 -11.18 12.52
CA LEU A 178 0.72 -10.31 13.14
C LEU A 178 0.24 -8.85 13.17
N PRO A 179 0.64 -8.09 14.21
CA PRO A 179 0.26 -6.68 14.30
C PRO A 179 0.89 -5.86 13.18
N GLY A 180 0.10 -4.92 12.66
CA GLY A 180 0.54 -3.89 11.73
C GLY A 180 0.43 -4.26 10.26
N LYS A 181 0.21 -3.23 9.43
CA LYS A 181 0.14 -3.36 7.97
C LYS A 181 1.54 -3.43 7.37
N ILE A 182 1.82 -4.44 6.56
CA ILE A 182 3.05 -4.53 5.76
C ILE A 182 2.92 -3.63 4.52
N VAL A 183 3.71 -2.56 4.46
CA VAL A 183 3.66 -1.54 3.40
C VAL A 183 4.87 -1.69 2.47
N GLY A 184 4.58 -1.90 1.18
CA GLY A 184 5.59 -1.91 0.12
C GLY A 184 5.91 -0.51 -0.38
N CYS A 185 7.20 -0.22 -0.56
CA CYS A 185 7.69 1.07 -1.04
C CYS A 185 8.48 0.94 -2.36
N PRO A 186 8.31 1.90 -3.31
CA PRO A 186 8.98 1.85 -4.60
C PRO A 186 10.50 1.68 -4.53
N ILE A 187 11.06 1.06 -5.57
CA ILE A 187 12.51 0.91 -5.73
C ILE A 187 13.10 2.28 -6.03
N VAL A 188 14.04 2.73 -5.19
CA VAL A 188 14.84 3.93 -5.48
C VAL A 188 16.07 3.50 -6.29
N ARG A 189 16.33 4.22 -7.37
CA ARG A 189 17.37 3.90 -8.36
C ARG A 189 18.40 5.02 -8.47
N GLU A 190 19.62 4.66 -8.83
CA GLU A 190 20.62 5.61 -9.34
C GLU A 190 20.19 6.17 -10.70
N ALA A 191 20.84 7.24 -11.18
CA ALA A 191 20.56 7.80 -12.50
C ALA A 191 20.78 6.80 -13.64
N SER A 192 21.64 5.80 -13.44
CA SER A 192 21.87 4.68 -14.37
C SER A 192 20.71 3.67 -14.43
N GLY A 193 19.73 3.78 -13.52
CA GLY A 193 18.65 2.81 -13.33
C GLY A 193 18.99 1.68 -12.35
N LEU A 194 20.25 1.56 -11.90
CA LEU A 194 20.65 0.56 -10.93
C LEU A 194 19.88 0.75 -9.61
N ALA A 195 19.23 -0.31 -9.13
CA ALA A 195 18.54 -0.29 -7.84
C ALA A 195 19.53 -0.05 -6.69
N LEU A 196 19.20 0.87 -5.78
CA LEU A 196 20.06 1.16 -4.63
C LEU A 196 20.14 -0.03 -3.67
N SER A 197 21.34 -0.31 -3.19
CA SER A 197 21.64 -1.41 -2.27
C SER A 197 22.87 -1.06 -1.44
N SER A 198 22.90 -1.44 -0.16
CA SER A 198 24.12 -1.35 0.66
C SER A 198 25.30 -2.09 0.01
N ARG A 199 25.01 -3.16 -0.75
CA ARG A 199 26.01 -3.94 -1.49
C ARG A 199 26.59 -3.23 -2.73
N ASN A 200 26.02 -2.11 -3.19
CA ASN A 200 26.59 -1.34 -4.32
C ASN A 200 27.95 -0.72 -3.95
N VAL A 201 28.28 -0.63 -2.65
CA VAL A 201 29.60 -0.17 -2.17
C VAL A 201 30.74 -1.08 -2.63
N TYR A 202 30.47 -2.36 -2.89
CA TYR A 202 31.48 -3.31 -3.36
C TYR A 202 31.81 -3.18 -4.84
N LEU A 203 30.95 -2.51 -5.62
CA LEU A 203 31.11 -2.37 -7.05
C LEU A 203 32.10 -1.24 -7.37
N SER A 204 33.09 -1.54 -8.21
CA SER A 204 33.91 -0.54 -8.89
C SER A 204 33.07 0.33 -9.83
N ALA A 205 33.62 1.47 -10.29
CA ALA A 205 32.92 2.34 -11.22
C ALA A 205 32.50 1.63 -12.53
N THR A 206 33.37 0.75 -13.04
CA THR A 206 33.08 -0.06 -14.24
C THR A 206 31.99 -1.09 -13.96
N GLU A 207 32.05 -1.79 -12.83
CA GLU A 207 31.02 -2.75 -12.46
C GLU A 207 29.67 -2.06 -12.24
N ARG A 208 29.62 -0.86 -11.65
CA ARG A 208 28.37 -0.09 -11.52
C ARG A 208 27.73 0.23 -12.87
N GLN A 209 28.53 0.59 -13.88
CA GLN A 209 28.02 0.82 -15.24
C GLN A 209 27.49 -0.47 -15.88
N GLN A 210 28.17 -1.59 -15.67
CA GLN A 210 27.74 -2.90 -16.16
C GLN A 210 26.45 -3.37 -15.48
N ALA A 211 26.32 -3.15 -14.16
CA ALA A 211 25.15 -3.52 -13.37
C ALA A 211 23.84 -2.87 -13.87
N ALA A 212 23.93 -1.72 -14.56
CA ALA A 212 22.77 -1.08 -15.18
C ALA A 212 22.09 -1.94 -16.27
N ALA A 213 22.77 -2.98 -16.78
CA ALA A 213 22.17 -3.93 -17.72
C ALA A 213 20.98 -4.71 -17.13
N LEU A 214 20.94 -4.91 -15.80
CA LEU A 214 19.78 -5.53 -15.14
C LEU A 214 18.52 -4.70 -15.39
N TYR A 215 18.60 -3.40 -15.14
CA TYR A 215 17.49 -2.48 -15.34
C TYR A 215 17.11 -2.36 -16.82
N ARG A 216 18.10 -2.23 -17.73
CA ARG A 216 17.82 -2.20 -19.17
C ARG A 216 17.10 -3.45 -19.65
N GLY A 217 17.52 -4.63 -19.19
CA GLY A 217 16.84 -5.89 -19.50
C GLY A 217 15.40 -5.91 -19.03
N LEU A 218 15.12 -5.46 -17.80
CA LEU A 218 13.76 -5.36 -17.28
C LEU A 218 12.89 -4.38 -18.06
N MET A 219 13.45 -3.24 -18.48
CA MET A 219 12.73 -2.26 -19.31
C MET A 219 12.46 -2.80 -20.72
N ALA A 220 13.43 -3.47 -21.35
CA ALA A 220 13.21 -4.11 -22.65
C ALA A 220 12.07 -5.14 -22.60
N ALA A 221 12.03 -5.97 -21.54
CA ALA A 221 10.91 -6.88 -21.33
C ALA A 221 9.59 -6.15 -21.07
N GLN A 222 9.60 -5.05 -20.31
CA GLN A 222 8.41 -4.22 -20.12
C GLN A 222 7.90 -3.61 -21.43
N ASP A 223 8.79 -3.18 -22.32
CA ASP A 223 8.42 -2.64 -23.63
C ASP A 223 7.82 -3.72 -24.53
N HIS A 224 8.39 -4.92 -24.55
CA HIS A 224 7.80 -6.08 -25.24
C HIS A 224 6.41 -6.41 -24.69
N PHE A 225 6.26 -6.39 -23.36
CA PHE A 225 4.98 -6.62 -22.71
C PHE A 225 3.94 -5.55 -23.10
N LYS A 226 4.32 -4.27 -23.11
CA LYS A 226 3.44 -3.18 -23.59
C LYS A 226 3.07 -3.32 -25.07
N ALA A 227 3.97 -3.87 -25.89
CA ALA A 227 3.72 -4.16 -27.30
C ALA A 227 2.81 -5.39 -27.54
N GLY A 228 2.37 -6.08 -26.48
CA GLY A 228 1.43 -7.20 -26.56
C GLY A 228 2.05 -8.57 -26.31
N GLU A 229 3.35 -8.68 -26.03
CA GLU A 229 3.94 -9.97 -25.63
C GLU A 229 3.39 -10.40 -24.26
N ARG A 230 3.00 -11.66 -24.15
CA ARG A 230 2.41 -12.24 -22.93
C ARG A 230 3.14 -13.51 -22.48
N HIS A 231 3.92 -14.16 -23.35
CA HIS A 231 4.68 -15.36 -23.02
C HIS A 231 5.91 -15.02 -22.19
N CYS A 232 6.00 -15.65 -21.02
CA CYS A 232 7.10 -15.40 -20.08
C CYS A 232 8.46 -15.77 -20.68
N SER A 233 8.53 -16.79 -21.53
CA SER A 233 9.77 -17.21 -22.21
C SER A 233 10.37 -16.09 -23.07
N ALA A 234 9.55 -15.34 -23.81
CA ALA A 234 9.99 -14.23 -24.64
C ALA A 234 10.45 -13.03 -23.79
N LEU A 235 9.72 -12.71 -22.72
CA LEU A 235 10.10 -11.64 -21.78
C LEU A 235 11.42 -11.96 -21.06
N VAL A 236 11.59 -13.20 -20.61
CA VAL A 236 12.84 -13.70 -20.02
C VAL A 236 13.99 -13.63 -21.02
N ALA A 237 13.76 -13.99 -22.29
CA ALA A 237 14.77 -13.91 -23.34
C ALA A 237 15.24 -12.47 -23.58
N ALA A 238 14.32 -11.49 -23.58
CA ALA A 238 14.65 -10.07 -23.72
C ALA A 238 15.62 -9.59 -22.62
N VAL A 239 15.36 -9.95 -21.35
CA VAL A 239 16.28 -9.63 -20.25
C VAL A 239 17.63 -10.32 -20.46
N ARG A 240 17.63 -11.62 -20.80
CA ARG A 240 18.87 -12.39 -20.98
C ARG A 240 19.75 -11.84 -22.12
N GLN A 241 19.13 -11.34 -23.18
CA GLN A 241 19.84 -10.71 -24.29
C GLN A 241 20.58 -9.42 -23.84
N GLU A 242 19.93 -8.58 -23.04
CA GLU A 242 20.57 -7.39 -22.47
C GLU A 242 21.71 -7.75 -21.50
N LEU A 243 21.52 -8.76 -20.64
CA LEU A 243 22.56 -9.21 -19.73
C LEU A 243 23.78 -9.77 -20.48
N ALA A 244 23.57 -10.46 -21.60
CA ALA A 244 24.64 -11.03 -22.42
C ALA A 244 25.58 -9.99 -23.06
N GLN A 245 25.18 -8.71 -23.10
CA GLN A 245 26.05 -7.63 -23.56
C GLN A 245 27.23 -7.36 -22.62
N SER A 246 27.17 -7.86 -21.37
CA SER A 246 28.27 -7.79 -20.42
C SER A 246 28.68 -9.20 -19.98
N SER A 247 29.84 -9.67 -20.45
CA SER A 247 30.41 -10.96 -20.04
C SER A 247 30.78 -11.03 -18.55
N ALA A 248 30.85 -9.88 -17.86
CA ALA A 248 31.11 -9.81 -16.43
C ALA A 248 29.89 -10.18 -15.57
N LEU A 249 28.67 -10.03 -16.12
CA LEU A 249 27.44 -10.43 -15.46
C LEU A 249 27.23 -11.93 -15.60
N ARG A 250 26.99 -12.58 -14.45
CA ARG A 250 26.67 -14.01 -14.36
C ARG A 250 25.24 -14.14 -13.84
N PRO A 251 24.23 -14.25 -14.72
CA PRO A 251 22.85 -14.40 -14.30
C PRO A 251 22.67 -15.67 -13.46
N GLN A 252 22.06 -15.52 -12.30
CA GLN A 252 21.65 -16.64 -11.45
C GLN A 252 20.24 -17.09 -11.82
N TYR A 253 19.32 -16.15 -11.95
CA TYR A 253 17.99 -16.40 -12.51
C TYR A 253 17.44 -15.17 -13.24
N VAL A 254 16.53 -15.44 -14.18
CA VAL A 254 15.59 -14.49 -14.76
C VAL A 254 14.28 -15.26 -14.87
N GLU A 255 13.30 -14.89 -14.05
CA GLU A 255 12.08 -15.68 -13.84
C GLU A 255 10.86 -14.76 -13.76
N VAL A 256 9.71 -15.29 -14.18
CA VAL A 256 8.40 -14.64 -14.03
C VAL A 256 7.55 -15.45 -13.08
N VAL A 257 7.00 -14.78 -12.07
CA VAL A 257 6.11 -15.39 -11.07
C VAL A 257 4.91 -14.50 -10.82
N HIS A 258 3.83 -15.05 -10.25
CA HIS A 258 2.75 -14.24 -9.70
C HIS A 258 3.26 -13.46 -8.46
N PRO A 259 3.04 -12.14 -8.33
CA PRO A 259 3.68 -11.33 -7.29
C PRO A 259 3.28 -11.66 -5.85
N GLU A 260 2.10 -12.27 -5.65
CA GLU A 260 1.61 -12.63 -4.30
C GLU A 260 1.90 -14.07 -3.92
N THR A 261 1.51 -15.03 -4.77
CA THR A 261 1.70 -16.46 -4.52
C THR A 261 3.12 -16.94 -4.81
N LEU A 262 3.88 -16.17 -5.60
CA LEU A 262 5.23 -16.49 -6.08
C LEU A 262 5.31 -17.79 -6.91
N LEU A 263 4.17 -18.28 -7.39
CA LEU A 263 4.13 -19.41 -8.31
C LEU A 263 4.63 -18.98 -9.70
N PRO A 264 5.45 -19.79 -10.39
CA PRO A 264 5.88 -19.53 -11.76
C PRO A 264 4.70 -19.30 -12.71
N LEU A 265 4.91 -18.45 -13.72
CA LEU A 265 3.95 -18.17 -14.78
C LEU A 265 4.52 -18.56 -16.15
N ASP A 266 3.67 -19.14 -17.00
CA ASP A 266 3.98 -19.38 -18.41
C ASP A 266 3.56 -18.21 -19.30
N SER A 267 2.43 -17.56 -18.97
CA SER A 267 1.96 -16.30 -19.56
C SER A 267 1.52 -15.31 -18.49
N ILE A 268 1.51 -14.02 -18.84
CA ILE A 268 1.03 -12.93 -17.97
C ILE A 268 -0.26 -12.37 -18.54
N GLU A 269 -1.42 -12.87 -18.10
CA GLU A 269 -2.72 -12.35 -18.56
C GLU A 269 -3.07 -10.99 -17.95
N THR A 270 -2.79 -10.80 -16.66
CA THR A 270 -3.17 -9.57 -15.93
C THR A 270 -2.03 -9.01 -15.10
N LEU A 271 -1.31 -9.85 -14.37
CA LEU A 271 -0.27 -9.42 -13.45
C LEU A 271 0.82 -10.48 -13.30
N GLY A 272 2.05 -10.06 -13.52
CA GLY A 272 3.25 -10.88 -13.34
C GLY A 272 4.39 -10.06 -12.77
N MET A 273 5.29 -10.71 -12.05
CA MET A 273 6.53 -10.14 -11.55
C MET A 273 7.70 -10.78 -12.28
N LEU A 274 8.39 -9.99 -13.09
CA LEU A 274 9.64 -10.39 -13.72
C LEU A 274 10.80 -9.96 -12.82
N ALA A 275 11.60 -10.92 -12.38
CA ALA A 275 12.70 -10.69 -11.46
C ALA A 275 14.01 -11.29 -12.00
N VAL A 276 15.11 -10.63 -11.66
CA VAL A 276 16.47 -11.01 -12.05
C VAL A 276 17.38 -11.02 -10.83
N ALA A 277 18.27 -12.01 -10.79
CA ALA A 277 19.45 -11.97 -9.95
C ALA A 277 20.68 -12.30 -10.78
N ALA A 278 21.78 -11.57 -10.56
CA ALA A 278 23.05 -11.81 -11.23
C ALA A 278 24.23 -11.50 -10.31
N HIS A 279 25.33 -12.22 -10.50
CA HIS A 279 26.61 -11.89 -9.88
C HIS A 279 27.42 -10.97 -10.79
N LEU A 280 28.03 -9.96 -10.20
CA LEU A 280 29.06 -9.13 -10.81
C LEU A 280 30.26 -9.10 -9.87
N GLY A 281 31.36 -9.75 -10.30
CA GLY A 281 32.41 -10.16 -9.37
C GLY A 281 31.82 -11.05 -8.26
N ASP A 282 32.13 -10.73 -7.01
CA ASP A 282 31.58 -11.39 -5.82
C ASP A 282 30.21 -10.84 -5.39
N THR A 283 29.77 -9.72 -5.98
CA THR A 283 28.55 -9.03 -5.55
C THR A 283 27.33 -9.63 -6.21
N ARG A 284 26.38 -10.12 -5.41
CA ARG A 284 25.06 -10.57 -5.89
C ARG A 284 24.09 -9.40 -5.94
N LEU A 285 23.56 -9.12 -7.13
CA LEU A 285 22.58 -8.07 -7.39
C LEU A 285 21.21 -8.70 -7.68
N ILE A 286 20.15 -7.98 -7.31
CA ILE A 286 18.77 -8.34 -7.62
C ILE A 286 18.02 -7.11 -8.13
N ASP A 287 17.05 -7.34 -9.00
CA ASP A 287 16.11 -6.32 -9.44
C ASP A 287 14.81 -6.99 -9.91
N ASN A 288 13.73 -6.23 -10.00
CA ASN A 288 12.45 -6.71 -10.48
C ASN A 288 11.57 -5.59 -11.05
N VAL A 289 10.58 -5.99 -11.84
CA VAL A 289 9.51 -5.13 -12.34
C VAL A 289 8.17 -5.88 -12.28
N LEU A 290 7.09 -5.15 -11.97
CA LEU A 290 5.74 -5.65 -12.15
C LEU A 290 5.27 -5.34 -13.58
N LEU A 291 4.79 -6.37 -14.25
CA LEU A 291 4.15 -6.30 -15.55
C LEU A 291 2.65 -6.47 -15.34
N ARG A 292 1.88 -5.49 -15.78
CA ARG A 292 0.43 -5.44 -15.51
C ARG A 292 -0.32 -5.11 -16.79
N ASP A 293 -1.23 -5.98 -17.17
CA ASP A 293 -2.19 -5.77 -18.25
C ASP A 293 -3.58 -5.65 -17.62
N ARG A 294 -4.05 -4.41 -17.47
CA ARG A 294 -5.38 -4.12 -16.96
C ARG A 294 -5.89 -2.85 -17.58
N GLN A 295 -7.21 -2.67 -17.57
CA GLN A 295 -7.79 -1.40 -17.94
C GLN A 295 -7.46 -0.32 -16.89
N PRO A 296 -7.35 0.96 -17.30
CA PRO A 296 -6.97 2.02 -16.39
C PRO A 296 -7.97 2.25 -15.25
N ILE A 297 -7.46 2.81 -14.16
CA ILE A 297 -8.24 3.18 -12.98
C ILE A 297 -8.15 4.68 -12.77
N VAL A 298 -9.31 5.30 -12.56
CA VAL A 298 -9.42 6.69 -12.12
C VAL A 298 -9.91 6.71 -10.68
N ALA A 299 -9.03 7.10 -9.76
CA ALA A 299 -9.36 7.31 -8.35
C ALA A 299 -9.77 8.78 -8.14
N ILE A 300 -10.95 9.03 -7.56
CA ILE A 300 -11.44 10.38 -7.26
C ILE A 300 -11.73 10.50 -5.77
N ASP A 301 -10.81 11.15 -5.05
CA ASP A 301 -10.93 11.42 -3.63
C ASP A 301 -11.34 12.87 -3.35
N GLY A 302 -11.84 13.11 -2.14
CA GLY A 302 -12.11 14.47 -1.67
C GLY A 302 -13.18 14.55 -0.59
N PRO A 303 -13.38 15.73 0.00
CA PRO A 303 -14.33 15.93 1.10
C PRO A 303 -15.79 15.79 0.65
N ALA A 304 -16.69 15.68 1.63
CA ALA A 304 -18.14 15.64 1.35
C ALA A 304 -18.59 16.96 0.70
N GLY A 305 -19.53 16.89 -0.25
CA GLY A 305 -20.06 18.08 -0.94
C GLY A 305 -19.18 18.64 -2.06
N ALA A 306 -17.99 18.08 -2.33
CA ALA A 306 -17.10 18.53 -3.40
C ALA A 306 -17.61 18.22 -4.83
N GLY A 307 -18.75 17.54 -4.98
CA GLY A 307 -19.30 17.16 -6.29
C GLY A 307 -18.78 15.83 -6.86
N LYS A 308 -18.01 15.06 -6.07
CA LYS A 308 -17.35 13.82 -6.50
C LYS A 308 -18.27 12.83 -7.21
N SER A 309 -19.35 12.39 -6.57
CA SER A 309 -20.21 11.34 -7.12
C SER A 309 -20.84 11.74 -8.46
N THR A 310 -21.16 13.03 -8.66
CA THR A 310 -21.68 13.54 -9.94
C THR A 310 -20.59 13.58 -11.00
N VAL A 311 -19.42 14.16 -10.68
CA VAL A 311 -18.28 14.25 -11.59
C VAL A 311 -17.78 12.85 -11.99
N ALA A 312 -17.52 11.98 -11.02
CA ALA A 312 -17.03 10.63 -11.23
C ALA A 312 -17.95 9.80 -12.11
N ARG A 313 -19.27 9.93 -11.95
CA ARG A 313 -20.26 9.27 -12.80
C ARG A 313 -20.17 9.73 -14.25
N GLN A 314 -20.10 11.03 -14.49
CA GLN A 314 -20.00 11.57 -15.85
C GLN A 314 -18.65 11.24 -16.51
N VAL A 315 -17.56 11.27 -15.74
CA VAL A 315 -16.24 10.82 -16.20
C VAL A 315 -16.28 9.35 -16.61
N ALA A 316 -16.86 8.47 -15.78
CA ALA A 316 -17.01 7.05 -16.07
C ALA A 316 -17.79 6.84 -17.38
N GLN A 317 -18.92 7.54 -17.54
CA GLN A 317 -19.75 7.47 -18.74
C GLN A 317 -18.98 7.91 -20.00
N ARG A 318 -18.23 9.02 -19.94
CA ARG A 318 -17.46 9.53 -21.09
C ARG A 318 -16.29 8.65 -21.48
N LEU A 319 -15.67 7.99 -20.50
CA LEU A 319 -14.52 7.13 -20.71
C LEU A 319 -14.92 5.67 -20.99
N GLY A 320 -16.21 5.32 -20.85
CA GLY A 320 -16.68 3.94 -20.99
C GLY A 320 -16.17 3.03 -19.85
N LEU A 321 -15.94 3.59 -18.67
CA LEU A 321 -15.43 2.87 -17.49
C LEU A 321 -16.57 2.58 -16.50
N LEU A 322 -16.39 1.57 -15.66
CA LEU A 322 -17.34 1.22 -14.59
C LEU A 322 -17.27 2.24 -13.44
N TYR A 323 -18.40 2.85 -13.09
CA TYR A 323 -18.50 3.74 -11.93
C TYR A 323 -18.70 2.95 -10.64
N LEU A 324 -17.88 3.22 -9.62
CA LEU A 324 -17.99 2.62 -8.29
C LEU A 324 -18.02 3.70 -7.18
N ASP A 325 -19.07 3.66 -6.37
CA ASP A 325 -19.22 4.48 -5.15
C ASP A 325 -18.79 3.65 -3.95
N SER A 326 -17.57 3.88 -3.45
CA SER A 326 -17.07 3.19 -2.25
C SER A 326 -17.94 3.43 -1.02
N GLY A 327 -18.58 4.60 -0.94
CA GLY A 327 -19.50 4.98 0.13
C GLY A 327 -20.73 4.07 0.22
N ALA A 328 -21.16 3.47 -0.90
CA ALA A 328 -22.25 2.50 -0.91
C ALA A 328 -21.90 1.25 -0.08
N MET A 329 -20.65 0.77 -0.13
CA MET A 329 -20.20 -0.40 0.64
C MET A 329 -20.28 -0.15 2.14
N TYR A 330 -19.79 1.01 2.59
CA TYR A 330 -19.89 1.40 4.00
C TYR A 330 -21.35 1.54 4.46
N ARG A 331 -22.23 2.08 3.61
CA ARG A 331 -23.67 2.14 3.90
C ARG A 331 -24.31 0.76 3.96
N ALA A 332 -23.86 -0.21 3.16
CA ALA A 332 -24.36 -1.59 3.21
C ALA A 332 -24.00 -2.28 4.53
N VAL A 333 -22.77 -2.13 5.01
CA VAL A 333 -22.37 -2.63 6.35
C VAL A 333 -23.20 -1.94 7.45
N THR A 334 -23.41 -0.63 7.33
CA THR A 334 -24.24 0.13 8.28
C THR A 334 -25.69 -0.37 8.29
N TRP A 335 -26.27 -0.59 7.12
CA TRP A 335 -27.62 -1.14 6.98
C TRP A 335 -27.73 -2.52 7.63
N LEU A 336 -26.76 -3.39 7.39
CA LEU A 336 -26.73 -4.73 7.99
C LEU A 336 -26.70 -4.69 9.52
N ALA A 337 -25.89 -3.78 10.09
CA ALA A 337 -25.82 -3.61 11.54
C ALA A 337 -27.18 -3.19 12.11
N LEU A 338 -27.85 -2.21 11.47
CA LEU A 338 -29.17 -1.75 11.88
C LEU A 338 -30.23 -2.85 11.72
N GLU A 339 -30.21 -3.59 10.61
CA GLU A 339 -31.14 -4.68 10.33
C GLU A 339 -31.03 -5.81 11.36
N ARG A 340 -29.80 -6.11 11.83
CA ARG A 340 -29.54 -7.12 12.86
C ARG A 340 -29.64 -6.58 14.29
N GLY A 341 -29.95 -5.30 14.49
CA GLY A 341 -30.02 -4.68 15.81
C GLY A 341 -28.67 -4.60 16.53
N VAL A 342 -27.56 -4.60 15.79
CA VAL A 342 -26.21 -4.42 16.34
C VAL A 342 -25.98 -2.93 16.62
N ASP A 343 -25.50 -2.60 17.82
CA ASP A 343 -25.08 -1.24 18.13
C ASP A 343 -23.88 -0.85 17.25
N VAL A 344 -24.03 0.23 16.48
CA VAL A 344 -22.98 0.75 15.60
C VAL A 344 -21.77 1.31 16.35
N GLN A 345 -21.88 1.49 17.68
CA GLN A 345 -20.76 1.86 18.55
C GLN A 345 -20.02 0.65 19.13
N ASP A 346 -20.60 -0.55 19.06
CA ASP A 346 -19.94 -1.78 19.50
C ASP A 346 -18.97 -2.24 18.42
N GLU A 347 -17.71 -1.79 18.51
CA GLU A 347 -16.66 -2.15 17.54
C GLU A 347 -16.42 -3.67 17.47
N VAL A 348 -16.65 -4.41 18.56
CA VAL A 348 -16.45 -5.87 18.60
C VAL A 348 -17.57 -6.54 17.82
N ALA A 349 -18.83 -6.19 18.09
CA ALA A 349 -19.96 -6.76 17.37
C ALA A 349 -19.94 -6.41 15.87
N ILE A 350 -19.50 -5.19 15.51
CA ILE A 350 -19.31 -4.80 14.11
C ILE A 350 -18.16 -5.58 13.45
N ALA A 351 -17.06 -5.83 14.18
CA ALA A 351 -15.96 -6.64 13.70
C ALA A 351 -16.39 -8.09 13.41
N GLU A 352 -17.20 -8.69 14.28
CA GLU A 352 -17.78 -10.02 14.04
C GLU A 352 -18.76 -10.00 12.86
N LEU A 353 -19.58 -8.95 12.76
CA LEU A 353 -20.57 -8.82 11.69
C LEU A 353 -19.95 -8.75 10.30
N VAL A 354 -18.85 -8.00 10.14
CA VAL A 354 -18.28 -7.70 8.82
C VAL A 354 -17.46 -8.85 8.23
N GLN A 355 -17.00 -9.80 9.06
CA GLN A 355 -16.20 -10.95 8.58
C GLN A 355 -16.94 -11.81 7.55
N ASP A 356 -18.26 -11.93 7.68
CA ASP A 356 -19.11 -12.74 6.82
C ASP A 356 -19.81 -11.93 5.70
N CYS A 357 -19.42 -10.66 5.51
CA CYS A 357 -20.02 -9.80 4.49
C CYS A 357 -19.43 -10.07 3.11
N ASP A 358 -20.21 -10.65 2.21
CA ASP A 358 -19.96 -10.65 0.77
C ASP A 358 -20.62 -9.41 0.14
N LEU A 359 -19.83 -8.39 -0.19
CA LEU A 359 -20.30 -7.19 -0.87
C LEU A 359 -19.72 -7.09 -2.28
N HIS A 360 -20.61 -6.98 -3.25
CA HIS A 360 -20.23 -6.70 -4.63
C HIS A 360 -21.09 -5.61 -5.25
N LEU A 361 -20.45 -4.81 -6.09
CA LEU A 361 -21.06 -3.76 -6.88
C LEU A 361 -21.12 -4.22 -8.34
N THR A 362 -22.27 -4.02 -8.95
CA THR A 362 -22.48 -4.27 -10.38
C THR A 362 -22.95 -3.01 -11.06
N ALA A 363 -22.68 -2.85 -12.35
CA ALA A 363 -23.34 -1.81 -13.14
C ALA A 363 -24.85 -2.01 -13.10
N SER A 364 -25.61 -0.91 -13.03
CA SER A 364 -27.08 -0.98 -13.10
C SER A 364 -27.60 -1.24 -14.51
N GLY A 365 -26.77 -1.00 -15.53
CA GLY A 365 -27.20 -1.08 -16.93
C GLY A 365 -28.32 -0.09 -17.25
N ASP A 366 -29.19 -0.47 -18.16
CA ASP A 366 -30.34 0.33 -18.61
C ASP A 366 -31.61 0.11 -17.78
N ASP A 367 -31.50 -0.50 -16.59
CA ASP A 367 -32.65 -0.79 -15.72
C ASP A 367 -33.29 0.54 -15.22
N PRO A 368 -34.54 0.86 -15.63
CA PRO A 368 -35.17 2.13 -15.25
C PRO A 368 -35.36 2.28 -13.74
N ALA A 369 -35.50 1.17 -13.00
CA ALA A 369 -35.65 1.20 -11.54
C ALA A 369 -34.38 1.69 -10.82
N PHE A 370 -33.24 1.64 -11.51
CA PHE A 370 -31.94 2.07 -11.01
C PHE A 370 -31.33 3.19 -11.85
N ALA A 371 -32.11 3.89 -12.69
CA ALA A 371 -31.61 5.01 -13.50
C ALA A 371 -30.96 6.12 -12.65
N ALA A 372 -31.36 6.28 -11.38
CA ALA A 372 -30.76 7.21 -10.43
C ALA A 372 -29.43 6.71 -9.81
N TYR A 373 -29.14 5.42 -9.91
CA TYR A 373 -28.05 4.71 -9.26
C TYR A 373 -27.20 3.96 -10.29
N PRO A 374 -26.02 4.46 -10.68
CA PRO A 374 -25.23 3.84 -11.76
C PRO A 374 -24.67 2.45 -11.39
N SER A 375 -24.58 2.16 -10.09
CA SER A 375 -24.18 0.88 -9.55
C SER A 375 -25.22 0.34 -8.57
N ARG A 376 -25.45 -0.97 -8.67
CA ARG A 376 -26.22 -1.76 -7.71
C ARG A 376 -25.27 -2.36 -6.70
N ILE A 377 -25.73 -2.50 -5.47
CA ILE A 377 -24.97 -3.13 -4.39
C ILE A 377 -25.71 -4.36 -3.88
N TRP A 378 -24.96 -5.42 -3.76
CA TRP A 378 -25.41 -6.70 -3.26
C TRP A 378 -24.66 -7.00 -1.98
N LEU A 379 -25.39 -7.44 -0.97
CA LEU A 379 -24.85 -7.86 0.31
C LEU A 379 -25.39 -9.26 0.62
N ASN A 380 -24.50 -10.25 0.74
CA ASN A 380 -24.86 -11.64 1.03
C ASN A 380 -25.94 -12.19 0.08
N GLY A 381 -25.85 -11.83 -1.21
CA GLY A 381 -26.80 -12.21 -2.25
C GLY A 381 -28.10 -11.38 -2.31
N GLN A 382 -28.32 -10.45 -1.38
CA GLN A 382 -29.47 -9.54 -1.40
C GLN A 382 -29.10 -8.20 -2.05
N GLU A 383 -29.93 -7.74 -2.97
CA GLU A 383 -29.82 -6.40 -3.55
C GLU A 383 -30.33 -5.34 -2.53
N VAL A 384 -29.45 -4.41 -2.13
CA VAL A 384 -29.72 -3.46 -1.03
C VAL A 384 -29.62 -1.99 -1.43
N THR A 385 -29.49 -1.68 -2.72
CA THR A 385 -29.22 -0.34 -3.27
C THR A 385 -30.17 0.72 -2.71
N GLN A 386 -31.48 0.49 -2.73
CA GLN A 386 -32.41 1.49 -2.20
C GLN A 386 -32.38 1.55 -0.66
N LEU A 387 -32.25 0.40 0.01
CA LEU A 387 -32.29 0.27 1.47
C LEU A 387 -31.14 1.03 2.16
N ILE A 388 -29.95 0.98 1.57
CA ILE A 388 -28.76 1.66 2.10
C ILE A 388 -28.83 3.18 2.04
N ARG A 389 -29.85 3.75 1.38
CA ARG A 389 -30.06 5.21 1.24
C ARG A 389 -31.12 5.74 2.20
N SER A 390 -31.63 4.90 3.11
CA SER A 390 -32.56 5.35 4.13
C SER A 390 -31.95 6.43 5.05
N PRO A 391 -32.78 7.30 5.66
CA PRO A 391 -32.31 8.30 6.61
C PRO A 391 -31.55 7.69 7.80
N GLY A 392 -31.99 6.53 8.30
CA GLY A 392 -31.34 5.82 9.41
C GLY A 392 -29.90 5.40 9.08
N VAL A 393 -29.67 4.83 7.90
CA VAL A 393 -28.32 4.47 7.44
C VAL A 393 -27.45 5.72 7.23
N THR A 394 -28.02 6.77 6.63
CA THR A 394 -27.31 8.02 6.37
C THR A 394 -26.83 8.69 7.66
N ALA A 395 -27.61 8.58 8.73
CA ALA A 395 -27.24 9.13 10.04
C ALA A 395 -26.08 8.39 10.70
N GLN A 396 -25.94 7.07 10.48
CA GLN A 396 -24.97 6.22 11.20
C GLN A 396 -23.72 5.86 10.41
N VAL A 397 -23.72 5.99 9.08
CA VAL A 397 -22.61 5.51 8.23
C VAL A 397 -21.25 6.10 8.59
N SER A 398 -21.19 7.33 9.09
CA SER A 398 -19.91 7.94 9.49
C SER A 398 -19.26 7.25 10.69
N VAL A 399 -20.06 6.69 11.60
CA VAL A 399 -19.58 5.95 12.78
C VAL A 399 -18.98 4.63 12.32
N VAL A 400 -19.77 3.84 11.57
CA VAL A 400 -19.35 2.54 11.03
C VAL A 400 -18.13 2.67 10.11
N ALA A 401 -18.13 3.66 9.20
CA ALA A 401 -17.01 3.89 8.28
C ALA A 401 -15.73 4.44 8.93
N ALA A 402 -15.78 4.83 10.21
CA ALA A 402 -14.59 5.23 10.95
C ALA A 402 -13.88 4.04 11.61
N GLN A 403 -14.55 2.89 11.75
CA GLN A 403 -13.99 1.72 12.42
C GLN A 403 -12.92 1.02 11.56
N PRO A 404 -11.76 0.64 12.14
CA PRO A 404 -10.68 -0.05 11.42
C PRO A 404 -11.10 -1.33 10.71
N THR A 405 -11.80 -2.22 11.41
CA THR A 405 -12.14 -3.56 10.89
C THR A 405 -13.03 -3.46 9.65
N VAL A 406 -13.97 -2.51 9.64
CA VAL A 406 -14.81 -2.23 8.46
C VAL A 406 -13.95 -1.79 7.28
N ARG A 407 -13.04 -0.82 7.49
CA ARG A 407 -12.16 -0.34 6.42
C ARG A 407 -11.23 -1.42 5.91
N GLU A 408 -10.61 -2.19 6.78
CA GLU A 408 -9.68 -3.25 6.41
C GLU A 408 -10.37 -4.37 5.62
N THR A 409 -11.58 -4.75 6.02
CA THR A 409 -12.37 -5.77 5.32
C THR A 409 -12.83 -5.26 3.96
N LEU A 410 -13.40 -4.06 3.90
CA LEU A 410 -13.87 -3.48 2.63
C LEU A 410 -12.73 -3.14 1.69
N LEU A 411 -11.54 -2.75 2.20
CA LEU A 411 -10.37 -2.49 1.37
C LEU A 411 -10.00 -3.69 0.49
N GLN A 412 -10.04 -4.90 1.04
CA GLN A 412 -9.73 -6.12 0.28
C GLN A 412 -10.73 -6.33 -0.86
N GLN A 413 -12.01 -6.12 -0.59
CA GLN A 413 -13.08 -6.25 -1.59
C GLN A 413 -13.01 -5.15 -2.66
N GLN A 414 -12.69 -3.91 -2.26
CA GLN A 414 -12.49 -2.79 -3.17
C GLN A 414 -11.28 -3.01 -4.09
N GLN A 415 -10.20 -3.59 -3.57
CA GLN A 415 -9.00 -3.89 -4.35
C GLN A 415 -9.22 -4.93 -5.45
N GLN A 416 -10.24 -5.79 -5.33
CA GLN A 416 -10.57 -6.77 -6.37
C GLN A 416 -10.96 -6.12 -7.70
N TYR A 417 -11.65 -4.97 -7.67
CA TYR A 417 -11.96 -4.20 -8.89
C TYR A 417 -10.71 -3.65 -9.58
N GLY A 418 -9.60 -3.58 -8.85
CA GLY A 418 -8.32 -3.12 -9.39
C GLY A 418 -7.56 -4.18 -10.18
N VAL A 419 -7.98 -5.45 -10.14
CA VAL A 419 -7.32 -6.56 -10.84
C VAL A 419 -7.48 -6.41 -12.35
N THR A 420 -8.73 -6.32 -12.82
CA THR A 420 -9.04 -6.04 -14.24
C THR A 420 -9.01 -4.55 -14.55
N GLY A 421 -9.19 -3.71 -13.52
CA GLY A 421 -9.31 -2.27 -13.66
C GLY A 421 -10.54 -1.88 -14.48
N GLY A 422 -10.45 -0.76 -15.21
CA GLY A 422 -11.56 -0.28 -16.03
C GLY A 422 -12.61 0.46 -15.22
N VAL A 423 -12.18 1.12 -14.13
CA VAL A 423 -13.07 1.69 -13.13
C VAL A 423 -12.78 3.16 -12.86
N VAL A 424 -13.84 3.93 -12.62
CA VAL A 424 -13.77 5.22 -11.93
C VAL A 424 -14.35 4.99 -10.54
N MET A 425 -13.51 5.04 -9.52
CA MET A 425 -13.92 4.84 -8.14
C MET A 425 -13.80 6.13 -7.34
N GLU A 426 -14.87 6.50 -6.64
CA GLU A 426 -14.91 7.68 -5.79
C GLU A 426 -14.97 7.34 -4.30
N GLY A 427 -14.32 8.16 -3.49
CA GLY A 427 -14.25 7.96 -2.06
C GLY A 427 -13.41 9.00 -1.32
N ARG A 428 -12.71 8.54 -0.28
CA ARG A 428 -11.87 9.39 0.59
C ARG A 428 -10.42 8.94 0.63
N ASP A 429 -10.17 7.67 0.31
CA ASP A 429 -8.92 6.96 0.44
C ASP A 429 -8.66 6.05 -0.78
N ILE A 430 -9.28 6.34 -1.92
CA ILE A 430 -9.16 5.53 -3.14
C ILE A 430 -7.75 5.61 -3.69
N GLY A 431 -7.19 6.79 -3.90
CA GLY A 431 -5.86 6.98 -4.45
C GLY A 431 -4.72 6.74 -3.45
N THR A 432 -5.02 6.74 -2.15
CA THR A 432 -4.03 6.54 -1.08
C THR A 432 -3.94 5.09 -0.61
N GLU A 433 -5.08 4.41 -0.41
CA GLU A 433 -5.14 3.09 0.22
C GLU A 433 -5.68 2.01 -0.73
N VAL A 434 -6.77 2.28 -1.46
CA VAL A 434 -7.43 1.28 -2.33
C VAL A 434 -6.61 1.01 -3.58
N PHE A 435 -6.38 2.03 -4.40
CA PHE A 435 -5.64 2.01 -5.65
C PHE A 435 -4.46 2.99 -5.62
N PRO A 436 -3.43 2.76 -4.77
CA PRO A 436 -2.22 3.56 -4.76
C PRO A 436 -1.40 3.47 -6.05
N GLN A 437 -1.78 2.60 -6.98
CA GLN A 437 -1.20 2.47 -8.31
C GLN A 437 -2.21 2.79 -9.41
N ALA A 438 -3.29 3.53 -9.11
CA ALA A 438 -4.20 4.03 -10.14
C ALA A 438 -3.47 4.94 -11.12
N GLU A 439 -3.78 4.80 -12.40
CA GLU A 439 -3.14 5.52 -13.50
C GLU A 439 -3.48 7.02 -13.47
N LEU A 440 -4.68 7.38 -13.00
CA LEU A 440 -5.07 8.76 -12.69
C LEU A 440 -5.67 8.85 -11.29
N LYS A 441 -5.17 9.79 -10.49
CA LYS A 441 -5.70 10.11 -9.18
C LYS A 441 -6.05 11.59 -9.14
N ILE A 442 -7.29 11.89 -8.79
CA ILE A 442 -7.83 13.24 -8.65
C ILE A 442 -8.19 13.46 -7.19
N PHE A 443 -7.73 14.55 -6.61
CA PHE A 443 -8.21 15.05 -5.33
C PHE A 443 -9.12 16.24 -5.57
N LEU A 444 -10.42 15.99 -5.62
CA LEU A 444 -11.45 16.97 -5.91
C LEU A 444 -11.85 17.72 -4.65
N THR A 445 -11.71 19.05 -4.65
CA THR A 445 -12.05 19.88 -3.49
C THR A 445 -12.85 21.12 -3.88
N ALA A 446 -13.47 21.75 -2.89
CA ALA A 446 -14.05 23.09 -2.98
C ALA A 446 -13.96 23.76 -1.61
N SER A 447 -14.03 25.09 -1.56
CA SER A 447 -14.13 25.82 -0.30
C SER A 447 -15.31 25.33 0.53
N VAL A 448 -15.18 25.38 1.87
CA VAL A 448 -16.27 25.03 2.79
C VAL A 448 -17.52 25.83 2.47
N ALA A 449 -17.37 27.13 2.20
CA ALA A 449 -18.45 28.03 1.82
C ALA A 449 -19.18 27.59 0.55
N GLU A 450 -18.44 27.22 -0.51
CA GLU A 450 -19.07 26.74 -1.75
C GLU A 450 -19.82 25.42 -1.55
N ARG A 451 -19.26 24.50 -0.76
CA ARG A 451 -19.92 23.24 -0.43
C ARG A 451 -21.17 23.45 0.43
N ALA A 452 -21.14 24.40 1.36
CA ALA A 452 -22.32 24.80 2.13
C ALA A 452 -23.43 25.38 1.24
N ARG A 453 -23.08 26.27 0.28
CA ARG A 453 -24.05 26.81 -0.71
C ARG A 453 -24.66 25.73 -1.59
N ARG A 454 -23.86 24.77 -2.06
CA ARG A 454 -24.36 23.61 -2.83
C ARG A 454 -25.34 22.79 -1.99
N ARG A 455 -24.98 22.48 -0.75
CA ARG A 455 -25.83 21.72 0.17
C ARG A 455 -27.14 22.44 0.48
N GLN A 456 -27.12 23.76 0.69
CA GLN A 456 -28.31 24.56 0.93
C GLN A 456 -29.27 24.50 -0.26
N ARG A 457 -28.75 24.59 -1.50
CA ARG A 457 -29.54 24.43 -2.72
C ARG A 457 -30.16 23.04 -2.84
N ASP A 458 -29.41 21.98 -2.52
CA ASP A 458 -29.92 20.60 -2.54
C ASP A 458 -31.07 20.41 -1.53
N LEU A 459 -30.93 20.96 -0.32
CA LEU A 459 -31.97 20.89 0.71
C LEU A 459 -33.25 21.65 0.29
N ALA A 460 -33.08 22.83 -0.31
CA ALA A 460 -34.19 23.61 -0.85
C ALA A 460 -34.91 22.86 -1.99
N ALA A 461 -34.16 22.21 -2.88
CA ALA A 461 -34.72 21.39 -3.96
C ALA A 461 -35.50 20.16 -3.43
N GLN A 462 -35.13 19.65 -2.25
CA GLN A 462 -35.81 18.56 -1.56
C GLN A 462 -36.97 19.03 -0.64
N GLN A 463 -37.35 20.31 -0.71
CA GLN A 463 -38.39 20.92 0.13
C GLN A 463 -38.16 20.75 1.65
N GLN A 464 -36.89 20.64 2.07
CA GLN A 464 -36.53 20.62 3.48
C GLN A 464 -36.45 22.03 4.05
N SER A 465 -36.57 22.15 5.37
CA SER A 465 -36.51 23.43 6.06
C SER A 465 -35.19 24.17 5.76
N PRO A 466 -35.23 25.50 5.58
CA PRO A 466 -34.03 26.27 5.31
C PRO A 466 -33.07 26.19 6.51
N VAL A 467 -31.85 25.72 6.24
CA VAL A 467 -30.75 25.68 7.22
C VAL A 467 -29.86 26.91 7.00
N ASP A 468 -29.38 27.51 8.09
CA ASP A 468 -28.48 28.65 8.02
C ASP A 468 -27.14 28.25 7.35
N LEU A 469 -26.58 29.17 6.57
CA LEU A 469 -25.36 28.89 5.81
C LEU A 469 -24.16 28.69 6.74
N ARG A 470 -24.07 29.44 7.85
CA ARG A 470 -22.94 29.31 8.79
C ARG A 470 -23.01 27.99 9.56
N GLU A 471 -24.22 27.55 9.92
CA GLU A 471 -24.42 26.23 10.53
C GLU A 471 -23.97 25.10 9.59
N LEU A 472 -24.30 25.21 8.30
CA LEU A 472 -23.84 24.25 7.28
C LEU A 472 -22.32 24.28 7.12
N GLU A 473 -21.69 25.45 7.10
CA GLU A 473 -20.23 25.59 7.03
C GLU A 473 -19.55 24.91 8.22
N GLN A 474 -20.00 25.18 9.45
CA GLN A 474 -19.45 24.56 10.66
C GLN A 474 -19.62 23.04 10.66
N ALA A 475 -20.80 22.53 10.27
CA ALA A 475 -21.05 21.10 10.19
C ALA A 475 -20.17 20.40 9.13
N ILE A 476 -19.91 21.06 8.00
CA ILE A 476 -19.02 20.56 6.96
C ILE A 476 -17.57 20.57 7.43
N ASP A 477 -17.12 21.65 8.06
CA ASP A 477 -15.74 21.79 8.55
C ASP A 477 -15.41 20.75 9.63
N GLU A 478 -16.31 20.56 10.61
CA GLU A 478 -16.14 19.54 11.64
C GLU A 478 -16.12 18.13 11.05
N ARG A 479 -16.91 17.88 9.99
CA ARG A 479 -16.90 16.59 9.29
C ARG A 479 -15.58 16.36 8.56
N ASP A 480 -15.04 17.37 7.87
CA ASP A 480 -13.76 17.27 7.19
C ASP A 480 -12.61 17.07 8.16
N ARG A 481 -12.64 17.74 9.32
CA ARG A 481 -11.72 17.51 10.42
C ARG A 481 -11.75 16.06 10.87
N LYS A 482 -12.94 15.51 11.16
CA LYS A 482 -13.12 14.09 11.52
C LYS A 482 -12.65 13.12 10.43
N ASP A 483 -12.90 13.41 9.16
CA ASP A 483 -12.51 12.55 8.04
C ASP A 483 -10.98 12.54 7.82
N SER A 484 -10.32 13.69 7.98
CA SER A 484 -8.88 13.86 7.78
C SER A 484 -8.02 13.46 8.99
N SER A 485 -8.61 13.50 10.21
CA SER A 485 -7.94 13.09 11.44
C SER A 485 -8.15 11.60 11.80
N ARG A 486 -8.84 10.82 10.96
CA ARG A 486 -9.07 9.38 11.24
C ARG A 486 -7.76 8.61 11.40
N ARG A 487 -7.78 7.64 12.30
CA ARG A 487 -6.68 6.68 12.51
C ARG A 487 -6.41 5.82 11.28
N VAL A 488 -7.46 5.27 10.69
CA VAL A 488 -7.36 4.35 9.54
C VAL A 488 -7.89 5.05 8.30
N ALA A 489 -7.06 5.04 7.25
CA ALA A 489 -7.34 5.64 5.94
C ALA A 489 -7.96 7.05 6.01
N PRO A 490 -7.24 8.02 6.60
CA PRO A 490 -7.68 9.41 6.66
C PRO A 490 -7.84 10.01 5.26
N LEU A 491 -8.79 10.94 5.11
CA LEU A 491 -8.92 11.75 3.90
C LEU A 491 -7.65 12.58 3.69
N ARG A 492 -6.84 12.18 2.72
CA ARG A 492 -5.58 12.85 2.34
C ARG A 492 -5.41 12.79 0.83
N GLN A 493 -4.76 13.80 0.27
CA GLN A 493 -4.32 13.77 -1.11
C GLN A 493 -3.17 12.76 -1.24
N ALA A 494 -3.25 11.84 -2.21
CA ALA A 494 -2.12 10.98 -2.55
C ALA A 494 -0.99 11.82 -3.18
N ASP A 495 0.27 11.42 -2.97
CA ASP A 495 1.45 12.20 -3.39
C ASP A 495 1.44 12.58 -4.89
N ASP A 496 0.92 11.67 -5.73
CA ASP A 496 0.83 11.78 -7.19
C ASP A 496 -0.57 12.18 -7.69
N ALA A 497 -1.50 12.52 -6.77
CA ALA A 497 -2.83 12.97 -7.13
C ALA A 497 -2.85 14.43 -7.58
N ILE A 498 -3.61 14.71 -8.64
CA ILE A 498 -3.83 16.05 -9.16
C ILE A 498 -4.96 16.69 -8.34
N LYS A 499 -4.68 17.82 -7.69
CA LYS A 499 -5.68 18.57 -6.93
C LYS A 499 -6.50 19.45 -7.86
N LEU A 500 -7.81 19.25 -7.90
CA LEU A 500 -8.75 20.07 -8.68
C LEU A 500 -9.69 20.83 -7.75
N ILE A 501 -9.70 22.16 -7.86
CA ILE A 501 -10.54 23.06 -7.05
C ILE A 501 -11.78 23.41 -7.88
N THR A 502 -12.95 22.99 -7.41
CA THR A 502 -14.21 23.13 -8.15
C THR A 502 -14.98 24.42 -7.85
N ASP A 503 -14.41 25.35 -7.08
CA ASP A 503 -15.00 26.66 -6.81
C ASP A 503 -15.21 27.43 -8.12
N GLY A 504 -16.44 27.83 -8.40
CA GLY A 504 -16.79 28.57 -9.62
C GLY A 504 -16.75 27.78 -10.93
N LEU A 505 -16.35 26.50 -10.91
CA LEU A 505 -16.37 25.65 -12.10
C LEU A 505 -17.74 24.97 -12.28
N SER A 506 -18.16 24.83 -13.54
CA SER A 506 -19.29 23.97 -13.88
C SER A 506 -18.90 22.50 -13.74
N ILE A 507 -19.87 21.63 -13.47
CA ILE A 507 -19.64 20.18 -13.43
C ILE A 507 -19.04 19.70 -14.76
N GLU A 508 -19.55 20.23 -15.87
CA GLU A 508 -19.09 19.95 -17.22
C GLU A 508 -17.60 20.26 -17.40
N GLY A 509 -17.15 21.46 -17.02
CA GLY A 509 -15.75 21.85 -17.16
C GLY A 509 -14.80 21.00 -16.33
N VAL A 510 -15.22 20.61 -15.10
CA VAL A 510 -14.44 19.69 -14.26
C VAL A 510 -14.33 18.30 -14.91
N VAL A 511 -15.41 17.81 -15.52
CA VAL A 511 -15.44 16.51 -16.21
C VAL A 511 -14.54 16.54 -17.45
N GLU A 512 -14.60 17.60 -18.25
CA GLU A 512 -13.73 17.79 -19.41
C GLU A 512 -12.24 17.78 -19.03
N GLU A 513 -11.88 18.47 -17.96
CA GLU A 513 -10.51 18.52 -17.45
C GLU A 513 -10.01 17.12 -17.03
N ILE A 514 -10.81 16.37 -16.26
CA ILE A 514 -10.44 15.01 -15.84
C ILE A 514 -10.30 14.07 -17.04
N VAL A 515 -11.20 14.17 -18.03
CA VAL A 515 -11.14 13.37 -19.27
C VAL A 515 -9.91 13.72 -20.10
N ALA A 516 -9.54 15.00 -20.18
CA ALA A 516 -8.32 15.43 -20.86
C ALA A 516 -7.06 14.87 -20.18
N LEU A 517 -6.98 14.97 -18.85
CA LEU A 517 -5.89 14.40 -18.06
C LEU A 517 -5.78 12.89 -18.22
N TYR A 518 -6.93 12.20 -18.28
CA TYR A 518 -6.96 10.76 -18.53
C TYR A 518 -6.35 10.41 -19.90
N ARG A 519 -6.79 11.08 -20.96
CA ARG A 519 -6.28 10.84 -22.32
C ARG A 519 -4.79 11.11 -22.42
N GLU A 520 -4.33 12.23 -21.86
CA GLU A 520 -2.89 12.58 -21.85
C GLU A 520 -2.04 11.50 -21.19
N ARG A 521 -2.52 10.89 -20.10
CA ARG A 521 -1.78 9.82 -19.42
C ARG A 521 -1.82 8.49 -20.16
N MET A 522 -2.90 8.18 -20.88
CA MET A 522 -3.08 6.91 -21.57
C MET A 522 -2.44 6.86 -22.97
N GLU A 523 -2.14 8.01 -23.55
CA GLU A 523 -1.43 8.13 -24.84
C GLU A 523 0.11 8.11 -24.69
N ARG A 524 0.64 8.01 -23.46
CA ARG A 524 2.07 7.86 -23.12
C ARG A 524 2.42 6.43 -22.77
#